data_AF-A0A2E7SP27-F1
#
_entry.id   AF-A0A2E7SP27-F1
#
_cell.length_a   1.000
_cell.length_b   1.000
_cell.length_c   1.000
_cell.angle_alpha   90.00
_cell.angle_beta   90.00
_cell.angle_gamma   90.00
#
_symmetry.space_group_name_H-M   'P 1'
#
loop_
_entity.id
_entity.type
_entity.pdbx_description
1 polymer ?
#
loop_
_entity_poly.entity_id
_entity_poly.type
_entity_poly.pdbx_seq_one_letter_code
_entity_poly.pdbx_strand_id
1 'polypeptide(L)'
;MRDSSGWKSTAYRSHTIGDVTSGGADMIGDEVTISGYAETVRGRGAICFLMLRDGTGKIQAFLKRDNMDEAVFDAIQSATRESTIQVTGTVAQKRPPKVAEGEPVPPPEYEVSVTSAAVLADAATPLPVGVTDEVNVGLDVRLDNRHLDLRREHVNAMFQLRSKVLQYGRDHLISEGFQEINTPKIIAAAAEGGTNLFPMKYFETDAYLSQSPQLYKQLAVLGGLERVFEIGPAFRAEKHDTYRHLNEFISFDIE
;
A
#
# COMPACT_ATOMS: atom_id res chain seq x y z
N MET A 1 4.72 -2.71 -8.14
CA MET A 1 4.80 -3.62 -6.97
C MET A 1 5.53 -2.90 -5.84
N ARG A 2 5.13 -3.11 -4.58
CA ARG A 2 5.94 -2.68 -3.43
C ARG A 2 7.33 -3.31 -3.52
N ASP A 3 8.35 -2.51 -3.24
CA ASP A 3 9.70 -2.99 -3.00
C ASP A 3 9.69 -3.83 -1.72
N SER A 4 9.80 -5.14 -1.86
CA SER A 4 9.91 -6.10 -0.76
C SER A 4 11.37 -6.42 -0.42
N SER A 5 12.34 -5.73 -1.03
CA SER A 5 13.75 -5.96 -0.72
C SER A 5 14.04 -5.72 0.76
N GLY A 6 14.65 -6.71 1.41
CA GLY A 6 14.93 -6.67 2.85
C GLY A 6 13.72 -6.87 3.76
N TRP A 7 12.56 -7.27 3.22
CA TRP A 7 11.42 -7.68 4.05
C TRP A 7 11.79 -8.89 4.93
N LYS A 8 11.25 -8.92 6.14
CA LYS A 8 11.52 -9.97 7.14
C LYS A 8 10.26 -10.77 7.44
N SER A 9 10.43 -12.07 7.62
CA SER A 9 9.37 -12.99 8.03
C SER A 9 8.63 -12.51 9.27
N THR A 10 7.33 -12.76 9.31
CA THR A 10 6.46 -12.50 10.46
C THR A 10 5.78 -13.79 10.91
N ALA A 11 5.04 -13.75 12.01
CA ALA A 11 4.22 -14.88 12.45
C ALA A 11 3.18 -15.34 11.40
N TYR A 12 2.84 -14.49 10.42
CA TYR A 12 1.82 -14.78 9.41
C TYR A 12 2.38 -15.10 8.02
N ARG A 13 3.68 -14.88 7.77
CA ARG A 13 4.28 -15.19 6.46
C ARG A 13 5.78 -15.31 6.55
N SER A 14 6.31 -16.20 5.73
CA SER A 14 7.75 -16.40 5.50
C SER A 14 8.28 -15.55 4.35
N HIS A 15 7.42 -15.21 3.39
CA HIS A 15 7.74 -14.45 2.17
C HIS A 15 6.58 -13.50 1.85
N THR A 16 6.86 -12.41 1.16
CA THR A 16 5.81 -11.66 0.45
C THR A 16 5.45 -12.39 -0.84
N ILE A 17 4.27 -12.09 -1.42
CA ILE A 17 3.90 -12.68 -2.71
C ILE A 17 4.88 -12.23 -3.80
N GLY A 18 5.33 -10.98 -3.74
CA GLY A 18 6.32 -10.40 -4.62
C GLY A 18 7.64 -11.17 -4.62
N ASP A 19 8.15 -11.55 -3.43
CA ASP A 19 9.37 -12.35 -3.30
C ASP A 19 9.24 -13.68 -4.06
N VAL A 20 8.13 -14.40 -3.85
CA VAL A 20 7.89 -15.68 -4.54
C VAL A 20 7.79 -15.50 -6.06
N THR A 21 7.05 -14.48 -6.51
CA THR A 21 6.89 -14.23 -7.96
C THR A 21 8.17 -13.77 -8.64
N SER A 22 9.03 -13.03 -7.93
CA SER A 22 10.30 -12.52 -8.47
C SER A 22 11.42 -13.55 -8.41
N GLY A 23 11.45 -14.41 -7.39
CA GLY A 23 12.37 -15.55 -7.32
C GLY A 23 12.07 -16.62 -8.38
N GLY A 24 10.79 -16.81 -8.74
CA GLY A 24 10.40 -17.59 -9.91
C GLY A 24 10.97 -19.00 -9.93
N ALA A 25 11.77 -19.32 -10.94
CA ALA A 25 12.33 -20.67 -11.14
C ALA A 25 13.25 -21.10 -9.99
N ASP A 26 13.97 -20.15 -9.39
CA ASP A 26 14.95 -20.42 -8.34
C ASP A 26 14.28 -20.87 -7.03
N MET A 27 12.98 -20.61 -6.88
CA MET A 27 12.21 -20.98 -5.69
C MET A 27 11.43 -22.30 -5.87
N ILE A 28 11.46 -22.93 -7.04
CA ILE A 28 10.72 -24.20 -7.25
C ILE A 28 11.18 -25.24 -6.22
N GLY A 29 10.23 -25.82 -5.49
CA GLY A 29 10.50 -26.81 -4.45
C GLY A 29 10.62 -26.21 -3.05
N ASP A 30 10.74 -24.89 -2.91
CA ASP A 30 10.79 -24.24 -1.60
C ASP A 30 9.41 -24.24 -0.95
N GLU A 31 9.39 -24.47 0.37
CA GLU A 31 8.21 -24.29 1.18
C GLU A 31 8.06 -22.81 1.57
N VAL A 32 6.89 -22.25 1.31
CA VAL A 32 6.55 -20.86 1.62
C VAL A 32 5.22 -20.78 2.34
N THR A 33 5.18 -19.97 3.40
CA THR A 33 3.94 -19.41 3.97
C THR A 33 3.74 -18.00 3.44
N ILE A 34 2.62 -17.75 2.77
CA ILE A 34 2.20 -16.44 2.26
C ILE A 34 0.81 -16.10 2.79
N SER A 35 0.53 -14.81 2.94
CA SER A 35 -0.79 -14.31 3.37
C SER A 35 -1.22 -13.13 2.53
N GLY A 36 -2.49 -13.11 2.12
CA GLY A 36 -3.04 -12.06 1.29
C GLY A 36 -4.57 -12.04 1.26
N TYR A 37 -5.10 -11.21 0.39
CA TYR A 37 -6.53 -11.11 0.11
C TYR A 37 -6.91 -12.06 -1.02
N ALA A 38 -8.02 -12.77 -0.86
CA ALA A 38 -8.62 -13.60 -1.89
C ALA A 38 -9.11 -12.73 -3.05
N GLU A 39 -8.36 -12.67 -4.14
CA GLU A 39 -8.76 -11.90 -5.32
C GLU A 39 -9.86 -12.63 -6.10
N THR A 40 -9.68 -13.94 -6.29
CA THR A 40 -10.70 -14.84 -6.85
C THR A 40 -10.58 -16.22 -6.22
N VAL A 41 -11.70 -16.87 -5.98
CA VAL A 41 -11.79 -18.27 -5.56
C VAL A 41 -12.51 -19.05 -6.65
N ARG A 42 -11.88 -20.09 -7.19
CA ARG A 42 -12.45 -20.94 -8.26
C ARG A 42 -12.35 -22.41 -7.86
N GLY A 43 -13.40 -22.89 -7.20
CA GLY A 43 -13.55 -24.29 -6.80
C GLY A 43 -14.36 -25.13 -7.79
N ARG A 44 -13.94 -26.38 -8.01
CA ARG A 44 -14.76 -27.41 -8.66
C ARG A 44 -14.41 -28.79 -8.11
N GLY A 45 -15.35 -29.41 -7.39
CA GLY A 45 -15.11 -30.69 -6.73
C GLY A 45 -13.93 -30.61 -5.77
N ALA A 46 -13.00 -31.57 -5.86
CA ALA A 46 -11.83 -31.69 -4.98
C ALA A 46 -10.67 -30.72 -5.28
N ILE A 47 -10.87 -29.74 -6.17
CA ILE A 47 -9.84 -28.77 -6.58
C ILE A 47 -10.33 -27.34 -6.34
N CYS A 48 -9.44 -26.48 -5.85
CA CYS A 48 -9.67 -25.04 -5.74
C CYS A 48 -8.45 -24.25 -6.23
N PHE A 49 -8.69 -23.27 -7.10
CA PHE A 49 -7.70 -22.28 -7.51
C PHE A 49 -8.01 -20.96 -6.80
N LEU A 50 -7.17 -20.61 -5.84
CA LEU A 50 -7.25 -19.36 -5.09
C LEU A 50 -6.21 -18.38 -5.67
N MET A 51 -6.65 -17.25 -6.19
CA MET A 51 -5.74 -16.15 -6.47
C MET A 51 -5.57 -15.31 -5.21
N LEU A 52 -4.36 -15.27 -4.67
CA LEU A 52 -4.00 -14.40 -3.56
C LEU A 52 -3.33 -13.13 -4.07
N ARG A 53 -3.67 -12.00 -3.46
CA ARG A 53 -3.03 -10.70 -3.70
C ARG A 53 -2.59 -10.07 -2.39
N ASP A 54 -1.40 -9.48 -2.37
CA ASP A 54 -0.99 -8.55 -1.33
C ASP A 54 -0.47 -7.25 -1.97
N GLY A 55 0.19 -6.37 -1.19
CA GLY A 55 0.73 -5.12 -1.72
C GLY A 55 1.95 -5.28 -2.64
N THR A 56 2.52 -6.48 -2.73
CA THR A 56 3.74 -6.81 -3.46
C THR A 56 3.46 -7.57 -4.75
N GLY A 57 2.35 -8.31 -4.85
CA GLY A 57 1.98 -9.00 -6.08
C GLY A 57 0.75 -9.87 -5.95
N LYS A 58 0.59 -10.77 -6.92
CA LYS A 58 -0.46 -11.79 -6.93
C LYS A 58 0.13 -13.15 -7.32
N ILE A 59 -0.39 -14.22 -6.74
CA ILE A 59 0.02 -15.59 -7.05
C ILE A 59 -1.15 -16.55 -6.92
N GLN A 60 -1.13 -17.61 -7.73
CA GLN A 60 -2.08 -18.70 -7.59
C GLN A 60 -1.64 -19.61 -6.43
N ALA A 61 -2.57 -19.87 -5.52
CA ALA A 61 -2.50 -20.95 -4.56
C ALA A 61 -3.41 -22.08 -5.05
N PHE A 62 -2.83 -23.25 -5.27
CA PHE A 62 -3.51 -24.43 -5.78
C PHE A 62 -3.79 -25.41 -4.65
N LEU A 63 -5.07 -25.66 -4.39
CA LEU A 63 -5.54 -26.52 -3.31
C LEU A 63 -6.15 -27.80 -3.88
N LYS A 64 -5.80 -28.93 -3.27
CA LYS A 64 -6.45 -30.23 -3.48
C LYS A 64 -7.04 -30.70 -2.15
N ARG A 65 -8.29 -31.17 -2.17
CA ARG A 65 -8.98 -31.65 -0.96
C ARG A 65 -8.18 -32.76 -0.26
N ASP A 66 -7.65 -33.70 -1.02
CA ASP A 66 -6.90 -34.85 -0.49
C ASP A 66 -5.56 -34.48 0.21
N ASN A 67 -5.10 -33.23 0.05
CA ASN A 67 -3.83 -32.76 0.60
C ASN A 67 -3.97 -31.95 1.90
N MET A 68 -5.18 -31.73 2.40
CA MET A 68 -5.43 -30.91 3.59
C MET A 68 -6.70 -31.32 4.32
N ASP A 69 -6.96 -30.68 5.46
CA ASP A 69 -8.23 -30.86 6.19
C ASP A 69 -9.43 -30.45 5.32
N GLU A 70 -10.47 -31.29 5.29
CA GLU A 70 -11.65 -31.09 4.42
C GLU A 70 -12.44 -29.82 4.82
N ALA A 71 -12.56 -29.54 6.12
CA ALA A 71 -13.27 -28.36 6.59
C ALA A 71 -12.49 -27.08 6.22
N VAL A 72 -11.16 -27.11 6.29
CA VAL A 72 -10.31 -26.02 5.79
C VAL A 72 -10.48 -25.84 4.28
N PHE A 73 -10.44 -26.92 3.51
CA PHE A 73 -10.62 -26.85 2.05
C PHE A 73 -11.97 -26.22 1.69
N ASP A 74 -13.06 -26.66 2.33
CA ASP A 74 -14.42 -26.15 2.08
C ASP A 74 -14.57 -24.69 2.52
N ALA A 75 -13.92 -24.29 3.61
CA ALA A 75 -13.87 -22.89 4.04
C ALA A 75 -13.16 -22.01 3.01
N ILE A 76 -12.00 -22.43 2.47
CA ILE A 76 -11.31 -21.67 1.41
C ILE A 76 -12.14 -21.66 0.12
N GLN A 77 -12.74 -22.79 -0.25
CA GLN A 77 -13.53 -22.91 -1.48
C GLN A 77 -14.79 -22.02 -1.45
N SER A 78 -15.35 -21.76 -0.28
CA SER A 78 -16.51 -20.88 -0.07
C SER A 78 -16.14 -19.44 0.29
N ALA A 79 -14.85 -19.13 0.48
CA ALA A 79 -14.40 -17.81 0.89
C ALA A 79 -14.82 -16.72 -0.12
N THR A 80 -15.26 -15.59 0.42
CA THR A 80 -15.64 -14.43 -0.38
C THR A 80 -14.39 -13.66 -0.85
N ARG A 81 -14.52 -12.94 -1.96
CA ARG A 81 -13.47 -12.01 -2.43
C ARG A 81 -13.10 -11.04 -1.32
N GLU A 82 -11.82 -10.69 -1.24
CA GLU A 82 -11.19 -9.86 -0.21
C GLU A 82 -11.07 -10.47 1.19
N SER A 83 -11.50 -11.74 1.40
CA SER A 83 -11.19 -12.48 2.63
C SER A 83 -9.66 -12.61 2.80
N THR A 84 -9.19 -12.50 4.03
CA THR A 84 -7.76 -12.62 4.34
C THR A 84 -7.42 -14.08 4.59
N ILE A 85 -6.53 -14.63 3.77
CA ILE A 85 -6.19 -16.05 3.78
C ILE A 85 -4.68 -16.19 3.90
N GLN A 86 -4.26 -17.12 4.75
CA GLN A 86 -2.90 -17.63 4.83
C GLN A 86 -2.85 -19.01 4.16
N VAL A 87 -1.78 -19.25 3.40
CA VAL A 87 -1.47 -20.57 2.86
C VAL A 87 0.00 -20.90 3.10
N THR A 88 0.27 -22.16 3.38
CA THR A 88 1.59 -22.77 3.38
C THR A 88 1.61 -23.86 2.32
N GLY A 89 2.69 -23.93 1.55
CA GLY A 89 2.85 -24.94 0.52
C GLY A 89 4.15 -24.79 -0.24
N THR A 90 4.31 -25.65 -1.24
CA THR A 90 5.53 -25.70 -2.05
C THR A 90 5.37 -24.89 -3.32
N VAL A 91 6.35 -24.06 -3.65
CA VAL A 91 6.39 -23.33 -4.92
C VAL A 91 6.56 -24.32 -6.08
N ALA A 92 5.72 -24.20 -7.09
CA ALA A 92 5.72 -25.04 -8.27
C ALA A 92 5.54 -24.20 -9.54
N GLN A 93 6.05 -24.70 -10.66
CA GLN A 93 5.74 -24.12 -11.96
C GLN A 93 4.33 -24.53 -12.39
N LYS A 94 3.52 -23.56 -12.79
CA LYS A 94 2.19 -23.82 -13.37
C LYS A 94 2.36 -24.61 -14.66
N ARG A 95 1.41 -25.52 -14.92
CA ARG A 95 1.35 -26.19 -16.22
C ARG A 95 1.19 -25.12 -17.31
N PRO A 96 2.05 -25.11 -18.35
CA PRO A 96 1.95 -24.12 -19.41
C PRO A 96 0.59 -24.20 -20.12
N PRO A 97 0.00 -23.06 -20.50
CA PRO A 97 -1.24 -23.05 -21.26
C PRO A 97 -1.02 -23.72 -22.62
N LYS A 98 -2.08 -24.33 -23.17
CA LYS A 98 -2.05 -24.80 -24.56
C LYS A 98 -1.95 -23.58 -25.48
N VAL A 99 -0.92 -23.56 -26.33
CA VAL A 99 -0.73 -22.55 -27.38
C VAL A 99 -1.15 -23.10 -28.74
N ALA A 100 -1.61 -22.23 -29.64
CA ALA A 100 -1.88 -22.59 -31.02
C ALA A 100 -0.57 -22.94 -31.74
N GLU A 101 -0.65 -23.77 -32.79
CA GLU A 101 0.52 -24.16 -33.56
C GLU A 101 1.18 -22.94 -34.21
N GLY A 102 2.48 -22.75 -33.96
CA GLY A 102 3.26 -21.61 -34.45
C GLY A 102 3.29 -20.38 -33.53
N GLU A 103 2.53 -20.36 -32.44
CA GLU A 103 2.59 -19.26 -31.46
C GLU A 103 3.69 -19.48 -30.41
N PRO A 104 4.32 -18.40 -29.90
CA PRO A 104 5.32 -18.51 -28.85
C PRO A 104 4.68 -18.98 -27.54
N VAL A 105 5.35 -19.91 -26.86
CA VAL A 105 4.96 -20.33 -25.51
C VAL A 105 5.12 -19.13 -24.56
N PRO A 106 4.09 -18.78 -23.76
CA PRO A 106 4.21 -17.67 -22.81
C PRO A 106 5.27 -17.98 -21.74
N PRO A 107 5.83 -16.94 -21.10
CA PRO A 107 6.76 -17.12 -20.00
C PRO A 107 6.20 -18.05 -18.91
N PRO A 108 7.06 -18.84 -18.24
CA PRO A 108 6.64 -19.64 -17.10
C PRO A 108 5.93 -18.80 -16.03
N GLU A 109 4.81 -19.32 -15.54
CA GLU A 109 4.16 -18.80 -14.35
C GLU A 109 4.35 -19.78 -13.19
N TYR A 110 4.28 -19.26 -11.97
CA TYR A 110 4.50 -20.03 -10.74
C TYR A 110 3.25 -19.99 -9.85
N GLU A 111 3.09 -21.02 -9.04
CA GLU A 111 2.01 -21.20 -8.09
C GLU A 111 2.53 -21.80 -6.79
N VAL A 112 1.71 -21.76 -5.74
CA VAL A 112 1.96 -22.47 -4.48
C VAL A 112 1.03 -23.67 -4.41
N SER A 113 1.59 -24.88 -4.42
CA SER A 113 0.84 -26.11 -4.14
C SER A 113 0.61 -26.22 -2.63
N VAL A 114 -0.62 -25.93 -2.21
CA VAL A 114 -0.97 -25.73 -0.80
C VAL A 114 -1.05 -27.05 -0.04
N THR A 115 -0.42 -27.09 1.13
CA THR A 115 -0.46 -28.20 2.10
C THR A 115 -1.20 -27.82 3.38
N SER A 116 -1.26 -26.53 3.71
CA SER A 116 -2.03 -26.01 4.85
C SER A 116 -2.56 -24.62 4.54
N ALA A 117 -3.73 -24.28 5.07
CA ALA A 117 -4.34 -22.97 4.89
C ALA A 117 -5.15 -22.57 6.11
N ALA A 118 -5.41 -21.27 6.24
CA ALA A 118 -6.31 -20.71 7.23
C ALA A 118 -7.02 -19.46 6.67
N VAL A 119 -8.34 -19.38 6.89
CA VAL A 119 -9.05 -18.11 6.78
C VAL A 119 -8.75 -17.30 8.03
N LEU A 120 -8.03 -16.20 7.88
CA LEU A 120 -7.69 -15.31 9.00
C LEU A 120 -8.82 -14.33 9.30
N ALA A 121 -9.55 -13.90 8.26
CA ALA A 121 -10.70 -13.04 8.39
C ALA A 121 -11.59 -13.15 7.14
N ASP A 122 -12.89 -13.37 7.34
CA ASP A 122 -13.88 -13.31 6.27
C ASP A 122 -14.17 -11.87 5.84
N ALA A 123 -14.37 -11.67 4.55
CA ALA A 123 -14.84 -10.39 4.02
C ALA A 123 -16.38 -10.38 3.90
N ALA A 124 -17.00 -9.33 4.46
CA ALA A 124 -18.43 -9.09 4.31
C ALA A 124 -18.80 -8.79 2.85
N THR A 125 -19.99 -9.20 2.44
CA THR A 125 -20.54 -8.97 1.09
C THR A 125 -21.90 -8.28 1.16
N PRO A 126 -22.21 -7.30 0.27
CA PRO A 126 -21.36 -6.79 -0.81
C PRO A 126 -20.23 -5.88 -0.29
N LEU A 127 -19.14 -5.78 -1.07
CA LEU A 127 -18.06 -4.83 -0.78
C LEU A 127 -18.53 -3.39 -1.08
N PRO A 128 -18.17 -2.39 -0.27
CA PRO A 128 -18.56 -1.00 -0.53
C PRO A 128 -17.82 -0.39 -1.73
N VAL A 129 -16.63 -0.89 -2.06
CA VAL A 129 -15.86 -0.52 -3.25
C VAL A 129 -15.21 -1.77 -3.84
N GLY A 130 -15.33 -1.94 -5.16
CA GLY A 130 -14.66 -3.00 -5.90
C GLY A 130 -13.14 -2.80 -5.99
N VAL A 131 -12.37 -3.85 -5.72
CA VAL A 131 -10.89 -3.77 -5.77
C VAL A 131 -10.36 -4.13 -7.16
N THR A 132 -10.82 -5.24 -7.72
CA THR A 132 -10.46 -5.70 -9.08
C THR A 132 -11.61 -5.57 -10.08
N ASP A 133 -12.71 -4.94 -9.66
CA ASP A 133 -13.86 -4.71 -10.52
C ASP A 133 -13.57 -3.59 -11.52
N GLU A 134 -14.11 -3.73 -12.74
CA GLU A 134 -14.04 -2.71 -13.79
C GLU A 134 -15.05 -1.57 -13.59
N VAL A 135 -15.94 -1.71 -12.61
CA VAL A 135 -16.99 -0.72 -12.32
C VAL A 135 -16.34 0.56 -11.78
N ASN A 136 -16.63 1.68 -12.45
CA ASN A 136 -16.20 2.99 -11.98
C ASN A 136 -17.03 3.42 -10.76
N VAL A 137 -16.34 3.65 -9.65
CA VAL A 137 -16.90 4.16 -8.40
C VAL A 137 -16.46 5.61 -8.21
N GLY A 138 -17.36 6.47 -7.74
CA GLY A 138 -17.10 7.88 -7.44
C GLY A 138 -15.92 8.09 -6.48
N LEU A 139 -15.23 9.22 -6.61
CA LEU A 139 -14.06 9.53 -5.78
C LEU A 139 -14.43 9.64 -4.30
N ASP A 140 -15.57 10.23 -3.99
CA ASP A 140 -16.16 10.32 -2.65
C ASP A 140 -16.27 8.96 -1.96
N VAL A 141 -16.94 7.99 -2.59
CA VAL A 141 -17.12 6.64 -2.04
C VAL A 141 -15.77 5.93 -1.87
N ARG A 142 -14.84 6.16 -2.79
CA ARG A 142 -13.46 5.61 -2.69
C ARG A 142 -12.67 6.23 -1.54
N LEU A 143 -12.84 7.52 -1.27
CA LEU A 143 -12.20 8.20 -0.14
C LEU A 143 -12.80 7.75 1.20
N ASP A 144 -14.11 7.58 1.29
CA ASP A 144 -14.77 7.01 2.48
C ASP A 144 -14.30 5.57 2.77
N ASN A 145 -13.98 4.82 1.72
CA ASN A 145 -13.50 3.44 1.81
C ASN A 145 -12.01 3.31 1.46
N ARG A 146 -11.19 4.29 1.91
CA ARG A 146 -9.79 4.39 1.50
C ARG A 146 -8.95 3.13 1.74
N HIS A 147 -9.27 2.39 2.79
CA HIS A 147 -8.61 1.13 3.14
C HIS A 147 -8.77 0.03 2.05
N LEU A 148 -9.89 0.01 1.32
CA LEU A 148 -10.10 -0.87 0.16
C LEU A 148 -9.53 -0.25 -1.12
N ASP A 149 -9.71 1.07 -1.32
CA ASP A 149 -9.18 1.73 -2.53
C ASP A 149 -7.65 1.61 -2.61
N LEU A 150 -6.93 1.63 -1.47
CA LEU A 150 -5.50 1.39 -1.38
C LEU A 150 -5.04 -0.02 -1.81
N ARG A 151 -5.96 -1.00 -1.90
CA ARG A 151 -5.67 -2.35 -2.39
C ARG A 151 -5.68 -2.43 -3.91
N ARG A 152 -6.24 -1.43 -4.59
CA ARG A 152 -6.20 -1.33 -6.06
C ARG A 152 -4.78 -1.01 -6.51
N GLU A 153 -4.29 -1.73 -7.50
CA GLU A 153 -2.88 -1.68 -7.92
C GLU A 153 -2.41 -0.26 -8.26
N HIS A 154 -3.18 0.47 -9.08
CA HIS A 154 -2.83 1.84 -9.47
C HIS A 154 -2.84 2.83 -8.30
N VAL A 155 -3.77 2.68 -7.35
CA VAL A 155 -3.84 3.53 -6.16
C VAL A 155 -2.66 3.25 -5.25
N ASN A 156 -2.36 1.97 -5.00
CA ASN A 156 -1.21 1.57 -4.21
C ASN A 156 0.10 2.13 -4.80
N ALA A 157 0.26 2.01 -6.12
CA ALA A 157 1.42 2.52 -6.84
C ALA A 157 1.61 4.04 -6.66
N MET A 158 0.53 4.84 -6.67
CA MET A 158 0.61 6.28 -6.39
C MET A 158 1.18 6.58 -4.99
N PHE A 159 0.79 5.83 -3.96
CA PHE A 159 1.32 6.03 -2.61
C PHE A 159 2.76 5.54 -2.46
N GLN A 160 3.13 4.44 -3.14
CA GLN A 160 4.51 3.99 -3.21
C GLN A 160 5.40 5.06 -3.85
N LEU A 161 4.97 5.61 -4.99
CA LEU A 161 5.68 6.70 -5.66
C LEU A 161 5.80 7.92 -4.74
N ARG A 162 4.71 8.35 -4.09
CA ARG A 162 4.75 9.45 -3.11
C ARG A 162 5.79 9.19 -2.01
N SER A 163 5.84 7.98 -1.46
CA SER A 163 6.83 7.61 -0.45
C SER A 163 8.26 7.70 -0.98
N LYS A 164 8.52 7.23 -2.20
CA LYS A 164 9.86 7.28 -2.82
C LYS A 164 10.28 8.71 -3.17
N VAL A 165 9.35 9.58 -3.59
CA VAL A 165 9.62 11.01 -3.82
C VAL A 165 10.08 11.69 -2.53
N LEU A 166 9.39 11.44 -1.41
CA LEU A 166 9.75 12.02 -0.11
C LEU A 166 11.08 11.46 0.41
N GLN A 167 11.32 10.16 0.24
CA GLN A 167 12.60 9.53 0.59
C GLN A 167 13.75 10.14 -0.21
N TYR A 168 13.64 10.15 -1.54
CA TYR A 168 14.68 10.67 -2.43
C TYR A 168 15.00 12.13 -2.15
N GLY A 169 13.98 12.99 -2.00
CA GLY A 169 14.21 14.40 -1.71
C GLY A 169 14.93 14.61 -0.37
N ARG A 170 14.57 13.83 0.66
CA ARG A 170 15.28 13.85 1.96
C ARG A 170 16.72 13.39 1.81
N ASP A 171 16.95 12.22 1.21
CA ASP A 171 18.28 11.63 1.06
C ASP A 171 19.21 12.54 0.24
N HIS A 172 18.68 13.17 -0.82
CA HIS A 172 19.43 14.12 -1.63
C HIS A 172 19.86 15.36 -0.84
N LEU A 173 18.94 16.00 -0.11
CA LEU A 173 19.28 17.19 0.68
C LEU A 173 20.26 16.88 1.81
N ILE A 174 20.12 15.72 2.46
CA ILE A 174 21.10 15.26 3.46
C ILE A 174 22.48 15.06 2.81
N SER A 175 22.56 14.44 1.63
CA SER A 175 23.83 14.28 0.90
C SER A 175 24.48 15.60 0.49
N GLU A 176 23.65 16.63 0.27
CA GLU A 176 24.09 17.98 0.00
C GLU A 176 24.47 18.76 1.26
N GLY A 177 24.29 18.20 2.47
CA GLY A 177 24.67 18.83 3.73
C GLY A 177 23.59 19.73 4.35
N PHE A 178 22.33 19.60 3.92
CA PHE A 178 21.21 20.23 4.62
C PHE A 178 20.85 19.46 5.90
N GLN A 179 20.31 20.18 6.89
CA GLN A 179 19.79 19.60 8.13
C GLN A 179 18.25 19.59 8.11
N GLU A 180 17.64 18.44 8.42
CA GLU A 180 16.18 18.35 8.60
C GLU A 180 15.80 19.06 9.91
N ILE A 181 14.85 20.00 9.85
CA ILE A 181 14.30 20.70 11.02
C ILE A 181 12.82 20.38 11.17
N ASN A 182 12.30 20.53 12.39
CA ASN A 182 10.87 20.42 12.68
C ASN A 182 10.40 21.68 13.39
N THR A 183 9.42 22.36 12.79
CA THR A 183 8.94 23.65 13.28
C THR A 183 7.51 23.56 13.80
N PRO A 184 7.11 24.41 14.77
CA PRO A 184 5.75 24.40 15.31
C PRO A 184 4.67 24.57 14.24
N LYS A 185 3.57 23.83 14.38
CA LYS A 185 2.38 23.95 13.50
C LYS A 185 1.24 24.73 14.13
N ILE A 186 1.34 25.03 15.43
CA ILE A 186 0.43 25.91 16.17
C ILE A 186 1.18 27.23 16.37
N ILE A 187 0.65 28.31 15.80
CA ILE A 187 1.29 29.64 15.77
C ILE A 187 0.35 30.71 16.34
N ALA A 188 0.92 31.73 16.97
CA ALA A 188 0.14 32.82 17.58
C ALA A 188 -0.39 33.84 16.56
N ALA A 189 0.29 34.00 15.41
CA ALA A 189 -0.11 34.92 14.34
C ALA A 189 0.42 34.42 12.99
N ALA A 190 -0.19 34.88 11.90
CA ALA A 190 0.25 34.57 10.54
C ALA A 190 1.67 35.07 10.28
N ALA A 191 2.43 34.28 9.52
CA ALA A 191 3.76 34.64 9.05
C ALA A 191 3.75 35.75 7.99
N GLU A 192 2.78 35.70 7.07
CA GLU A 192 2.80 36.49 5.83
C GLU A 192 1.40 37.02 5.49
N GLY A 193 0.88 37.97 6.28
CA GLY A 193 -0.32 38.77 5.93
C GLY A 193 -1.60 38.02 5.53
N GLY A 194 -1.66 36.70 5.75
CA GLY A 194 -2.61 35.81 5.08
C GLY A 194 -3.99 35.79 5.71
N THR A 195 -4.98 36.28 4.97
CA THR A 195 -6.36 35.80 5.09
C THR A 195 -6.38 34.32 4.68
N ASN A 196 -7.00 33.43 5.48
CA ASN A 196 -7.13 31.96 5.28
C ASN A 196 -6.30 31.05 6.23
N LEU A 197 -6.21 31.43 7.52
CA LEU A 197 -5.74 30.52 8.57
C LEU A 197 -6.90 29.71 9.17
N PHE A 198 -6.61 28.50 9.65
CA PHE A 198 -7.53 27.79 10.54
C PHE A 198 -7.35 28.29 11.97
N PRO A 199 -8.34 28.97 12.57
CA PRO A 199 -8.28 29.37 13.96
C PRO A 199 -8.53 28.16 14.88
N MET A 200 -7.85 28.14 16.01
CA MET A 200 -8.05 27.16 17.08
C MET A 200 -7.84 27.83 18.45
N LYS A 201 -8.40 27.22 19.50
CA LYS A 201 -8.09 27.61 20.87
C LYS A 201 -6.85 26.86 21.36
N TYR A 202 -5.92 27.61 21.91
CA TYR A 202 -4.77 27.08 22.64
C TYR A 202 -4.89 27.56 24.09
N PHE A 203 -5.54 26.72 24.91
CA PHE A 203 -6.00 27.09 26.25
C PHE A 203 -6.87 28.36 26.21
N GLU A 204 -6.50 29.38 26.97
CA GLU A 204 -7.20 30.67 27.03
C GLU A 204 -6.83 31.62 25.87
N THR A 205 -5.88 31.23 25.01
CA THR A 205 -5.38 32.06 23.91
C THR A 205 -5.84 31.59 22.53
N ASP A 206 -5.91 32.51 21.57
CA ASP A 206 -6.14 32.17 20.17
C ASP A 206 -4.83 31.74 19.52
N ALA A 207 -4.92 30.71 18.68
CA ALA A 207 -3.82 30.22 17.87
C ALA A 207 -4.32 29.80 16.48
N TYR A 208 -3.39 29.49 15.61
CA TYR A 208 -3.66 29.15 14.22
C TYR A 208 -2.83 27.96 13.78
N LEU A 209 -3.33 27.20 12.82
CA LEU A 209 -2.51 26.21 12.12
C LEU A 209 -1.64 26.88 11.05
N SER A 210 -0.37 26.48 11.00
CA SER A 210 0.62 27.09 10.10
C SER A 210 0.41 26.73 8.62
N GLN A 211 0.48 27.74 7.76
CA GLN A 211 0.41 27.58 6.30
C GLN A 211 1.74 27.16 5.66
N SER A 212 2.86 27.49 6.31
CA SER A 212 4.22 27.15 5.88
C SER A 212 5.20 27.34 7.04
N PRO A 213 6.36 26.67 7.03
CA PRO A 213 7.42 26.90 8.02
C PRO A 213 8.30 28.12 7.69
N GLN A 214 7.90 29.01 6.77
CA GLN A 214 8.77 30.03 6.16
C GLN A 214 9.54 30.89 7.16
N LEU A 215 8.86 31.50 8.13
CA LEU A 215 9.55 32.31 9.14
C LEU A 215 10.48 31.47 10.02
N TYR A 216 10.10 30.25 10.37
CA TYR A 216 10.91 29.40 11.23
C TYR A 216 12.18 28.92 10.54
N LYS A 217 12.13 28.54 9.25
CA LYS A 217 13.33 28.16 8.51
C LYS A 217 14.28 29.34 8.27
N GLN A 218 13.75 30.55 8.05
CA GLN A 218 14.57 31.77 8.00
C GLN A 218 15.24 32.08 9.35
N LEU A 219 14.51 31.94 10.46
CA LEU A 219 15.08 32.10 11.80
C LEU A 219 16.14 31.03 12.10
N ALA A 220 15.97 29.82 11.60
CA ALA A 220 16.98 28.76 11.72
C ALA A 220 18.29 29.16 11.01
N VAL A 221 18.20 29.68 9.79
CA VAL A 221 19.36 30.21 9.05
C VAL A 221 20.01 31.38 9.80
N LEU A 222 19.22 32.34 10.29
CA LEU A 222 19.73 33.44 11.13
C LEU A 222 20.38 32.94 12.43
N GLY A 223 19.92 31.81 12.96
CA GLY A 223 20.48 31.12 14.12
C GLY A 223 21.75 30.32 13.84
N GLY A 224 22.23 30.31 12.60
CA GLY A 224 23.46 29.63 12.18
C GLY A 224 23.26 28.25 11.54
N LEU A 225 22.02 27.79 11.34
CA LEU A 225 21.74 26.59 10.55
C LEU A 225 21.70 26.97 9.07
N GLU A 226 22.88 27.07 8.45
CA GLU A 226 23.07 27.64 7.11
C GLU A 226 22.30 26.95 5.96
N ARG A 227 21.86 25.70 6.15
CA ARG A 227 21.14 24.90 5.15
C ARG A 227 20.11 24.03 5.85
N VAL A 228 18.83 24.34 5.69
CA VAL A 228 17.74 23.61 6.37
C VAL A 228 16.64 23.18 5.42
N PHE A 229 15.99 22.08 5.74
CA PHE A 229 14.75 21.67 5.08
C PHE A 229 13.75 21.09 6.07
N GLU A 230 12.48 21.12 5.69
CA GLU A 230 11.39 20.50 6.44
C GLU A 230 10.42 19.82 5.48
N ILE A 231 10.01 18.60 5.83
CA ILE A 231 8.90 17.88 5.21
C ILE A 231 7.82 17.73 6.28
N GLY A 232 6.71 18.46 6.14
CA GLY A 232 5.69 18.51 7.19
C GLY A 232 4.32 18.96 6.70
N PRO A 233 3.28 18.84 7.54
CA PRO A 233 1.95 19.31 7.19
C PRO A 233 1.90 20.84 7.11
N ALA A 234 1.13 21.32 6.15
CA ALA A 234 0.77 22.72 5.94
C ALA A 234 -0.75 22.83 5.77
N PHE A 235 -1.31 23.90 6.33
CA PHE A 235 -2.77 24.06 6.44
C PHE A 235 -3.21 25.37 5.80
N ARG A 236 -4.13 25.33 4.84
CA ARG A 236 -4.70 26.53 4.22
C ARG A 236 -6.21 26.48 4.31
N ALA A 237 -6.83 27.48 4.94
CA ALA A 237 -8.29 27.55 5.05
C ALA A 237 -8.92 28.14 3.78
N GLU A 238 -8.57 27.60 2.62
CA GLU A 238 -9.16 27.98 1.35
C GLU A 238 -10.62 27.53 1.29
N LYS A 239 -11.49 28.41 0.79
CA LYS A 239 -12.93 28.11 0.63
C LYS A 239 -13.25 27.46 -0.71
N HIS A 240 -12.27 27.37 -1.62
CA HIS A 240 -12.47 26.85 -2.96
C HIS A 240 -12.21 25.34 -2.99
N ASP A 241 -13.27 24.57 -3.24
CA ASP A 241 -13.14 23.15 -3.55
C ASP A 241 -12.78 22.99 -5.03
N THR A 242 -11.54 22.60 -5.30
CA THR A 242 -11.05 22.37 -6.67
C THR A 242 -10.16 21.14 -6.67
N TYR A 243 -10.00 20.53 -7.83
CA TYR A 243 -9.14 19.34 -8.02
C TYR A 243 -7.63 19.56 -7.75
N ARG A 244 -7.19 20.79 -7.46
CA ARG A 244 -5.78 21.14 -7.19
C ARG A 244 -5.51 21.63 -5.77
N HIS A 245 -6.56 21.89 -4.98
CA HIS A 245 -6.41 22.51 -3.66
C HIS A 245 -6.84 21.52 -2.58
N LEU A 246 -6.02 21.41 -1.54
CA LEU A 246 -6.33 20.69 -0.31
C LEU A 246 -6.08 21.65 0.87
N ASN A 247 -6.95 21.55 1.88
CA ASN A 247 -6.82 22.38 3.08
C ASN A 247 -5.74 21.87 4.04
N GLU A 248 -5.33 20.61 3.88
CA GLU A 248 -4.17 20.01 4.52
C GLU A 248 -3.35 19.26 3.46
N PHE A 249 -2.05 19.55 3.40
CA PHE A 249 -1.12 18.89 2.49
C PHE A 249 0.26 18.77 3.13
N ILE A 250 1.11 17.90 2.56
CA ILE A 250 2.51 17.81 2.96
C ILE A 250 3.31 18.79 2.11
N SER A 251 3.93 19.75 2.77
CA SER A 251 4.85 20.70 2.15
C SER A 251 6.28 20.17 2.25
N PHE A 252 7.07 20.46 1.22
CA PHE A 252 8.50 20.25 1.20
C PHE A 252 9.15 21.64 1.09
N ASP A 253 9.72 22.11 2.19
CA ASP A 253 10.28 23.45 2.33
C ASP A 253 11.80 23.38 2.52
N ILE A 254 12.51 24.30 1.89
CA ILE A 254 13.97 24.42 1.93
C ILE A 254 14.32 25.90 2.15
N GLU A 255 15.36 26.18 2.91
CA GLU A 255 16.01 27.50 3.01
C GLU A 255 17.54 27.33 2.90
#